data_AF-F0GK43-F1
#
_entry.id   AF-F0GK43-F1
#
_cell.length_a   1.000
_cell.length_b   1.000
_cell.length_c   1.000
_cell.angle_alpha   90.00
_cell.angle_beta   90.00
_cell.angle_gamma   90.00
#
_symmetry.space_group_name_H-M   'P 1'
#
loop_
_entity.id
_entity.type
_entity.pdbx_description
1 polymer ?
#
loop_
_entity_poly.entity_id
_entity_poly.type
_entity_poly.pdbx_seq_one_letter_code
_entity_poly.pdbx_strand_id
1 'polypeptide(L)'
;TPLDWRTIDDVYPLSPMQQGILFHALFAPGQASYVNQLVATATALDADRLAAAFAASVARHDILRTSVMPDEAAPLQCVHRHARMPVEQLDWRTRGATLDAWLAADRARGFDWREPPLMRLTLIRVTDDAWRIVWTRHHVLLDGWSTARLLADVLRDYRDPDAVSP
;
A
#
# COMPACT_ATOMS: atom_id res chain seq x y z
N THR A 1 -11.49 3.83 18.84
CA THR A 1 -10.91 5.07 19.39
C THR A 1 -11.52 6.24 18.65
N PRO A 2 -11.96 7.32 19.34
CA PRO A 2 -12.46 8.50 18.65
C PRO A 2 -11.40 9.08 17.72
N LEU A 3 -11.82 9.58 16.55
CA LEU A 3 -10.94 10.24 15.58
C LEU A 3 -10.40 11.56 16.16
N ASP A 4 -9.10 11.84 15.98
CA ASP A 4 -8.57 13.18 16.18
C ASP A 4 -8.89 14.02 14.92
N TRP A 5 -9.92 14.86 14.99
CA TRP A 5 -10.36 15.66 13.84
C TRP A 5 -9.27 16.59 13.29
N ARG A 6 -8.24 16.91 14.07
CA ARG A 6 -7.10 17.73 13.61
C ARG A 6 -6.22 16.98 12.62
N THR A 7 -6.27 15.66 12.57
CA THR A 7 -5.49 14.82 11.64
C THR A 7 -6.31 14.38 10.42
N ILE A 8 -7.57 14.80 10.31
CA ILE A 8 -8.50 14.42 9.26
C ILE A 8 -8.75 15.61 8.31
N ASP A 9 -8.81 15.32 7.02
CA ASP A 9 -9.22 16.29 5.99
C ASP A 9 -10.66 16.09 5.55
N ASP A 10 -11.13 14.84 5.46
CA ASP A 10 -12.51 14.55 5.03
C ASP A 10 -13.02 13.20 5.57
N VAL A 11 -14.34 13.07 5.67
CA VAL A 11 -15.03 11.83 6.04
C VAL A 11 -16.30 11.68 5.21
N TYR A 12 -16.40 10.57 4.48
CA TYR A 12 -17.56 10.31 3.60
C TYR A 12 -17.84 8.81 3.43
N PRO A 13 -19.05 8.42 3.01
CA PRO A 13 -19.40 7.01 2.82
C PRO A 13 -18.51 6.28 1.81
N LEU A 14 -18.36 4.97 1.99
CA LEU A 14 -17.76 4.11 0.97
C LEU A 14 -18.60 4.13 -0.31
N SER A 15 -17.94 4.05 -1.48
CA SER A 15 -18.66 3.78 -2.74
C SER A 15 -19.32 2.40 -2.71
N PRO A 16 -20.37 2.14 -3.51
CA PRO A 16 -21.03 0.83 -3.53
C PRO A 16 -20.07 -0.35 -3.78
N MET A 17 -19.06 -0.16 -4.63
CA MET A 17 -18.04 -1.17 -4.89
C MET A 17 -17.17 -1.42 -3.65
N GLN A 18 -16.71 -0.36 -2.98
CA GLN A 18 -15.91 -0.48 -1.77
C GLN A 18 -16.72 -1.11 -0.63
N GLN A 19 -18.01 -0.83 -0.51
CA GLN A 19 -18.91 -1.49 0.45
C GLN A 19 -18.99 -3.00 0.21
N GLY A 20 -19.15 -3.42 -1.05
CA GLY A 20 -19.15 -4.85 -1.41
C GLY A 20 -17.82 -5.55 -1.10
N ILE A 21 -16.69 -4.89 -1.41
CA ILE A 21 -15.35 -5.38 -1.05
C ILE A 21 -15.20 -5.52 0.46
N LEU A 22 -15.58 -4.49 1.22
CA LEU A 22 -15.49 -4.48 2.68
C LEU A 22 -16.33 -5.61 3.28
N PHE A 23 -17.57 -5.76 2.83
CA PHE A 23 -18.46 -6.84 3.26
C PHE A 23 -17.81 -8.21 3.04
N HIS A 24 -17.33 -8.51 1.84
CA HIS A 24 -16.66 -9.79 1.60
C HIS A 24 -15.41 -9.99 2.45
N ALA A 25 -14.60 -8.94 2.64
CA ALA A 25 -13.39 -9.02 3.44
C ALA A 25 -13.66 -9.30 4.93
N LEU A 26 -14.75 -8.76 5.49
CA LEU A 26 -15.13 -8.96 6.90
C LEU A 26 -15.85 -10.28 7.15
N PHE A 27 -16.67 -10.75 6.20
CA PHE A 27 -17.54 -11.93 6.38
C PHE A 27 -16.99 -13.23 5.77
N ALA A 28 -15.89 -13.18 5.02
CA ALA A 28 -15.10 -14.34 4.62
C ALA A 28 -13.65 -14.24 5.13
N PRO A 29 -13.43 -14.08 6.46
CA PRO A 29 -12.10 -13.89 7.03
C PRO A 29 -11.27 -15.16 6.82
N GLY A 30 -10.10 -15.01 6.21
CA GLY A 30 -9.15 -16.12 5.95
C GLY A 30 -8.75 -16.26 4.49
N GLN A 31 -9.49 -15.66 3.56
CA GLN A 31 -9.00 -15.48 2.20
C GLN A 31 -8.57 -14.04 2.03
N ALA A 32 -7.26 -13.82 1.88
CA ALA A 32 -6.70 -12.52 1.56
C ALA A 32 -7.01 -12.09 0.11
N SER A 33 -8.23 -12.34 -0.35
CA SER A 33 -8.73 -12.20 -1.73
C SER A 33 -8.65 -10.77 -2.25
N TYR A 34 -8.65 -9.79 -1.34
CA TYR A 34 -8.52 -8.37 -1.66
C TYR A 34 -7.15 -7.80 -1.31
N VAL A 35 -6.21 -8.63 -0.83
CA VAL A 35 -4.82 -8.24 -0.65
C VAL A 35 -4.06 -8.62 -1.91
N ASN A 36 -3.71 -7.61 -2.70
CA ASN A 36 -2.97 -7.76 -3.94
C ASN A 36 -1.48 -7.54 -3.70
N GLN A 37 -0.65 -8.36 -4.35
CA GLN A 37 0.80 -8.22 -4.35
C GLN A 37 1.29 -8.07 -5.79
N LEU A 38 2.06 -7.02 -6.05
CA LEU A 38 2.86 -6.90 -7.26
C LEU A 38 4.31 -7.21 -6.89
N VAL A 39 4.92 -8.13 -7.62
CA VAL A 39 6.31 -8.54 -7.42
C VAL A 39 7.11 -8.15 -8.67
N ALA A 40 8.19 -7.41 -8.48
CA ALA A 40 9.12 -7.04 -9.53
C ALA A 40 10.56 -7.39 -9.15
N THR A 41 11.41 -7.49 -10.16
CA THR A 41 12.87 -7.61 -10.00
C THR A 41 13.53 -6.34 -10.48
N ALA A 42 14.57 -5.92 -9.77
CA ALA A 42 15.42 -4.82 -10.19
C ALA A 42 16.90 -5.18 -9.98
N THR A 43 17.75 -4.58 -10.81
CA THR A 43 19.20 -4.56 -10.62
C THR A 43 19.64 -3.16 -10.22
N ALA A 44 20.64 -3.03 -9.35
CA ALA A 44 21.18 -1.75 -8.89
C ALA A 44 20.08 -0.77 -8.39
N LEU A 45 19.15 -1.28 -7.58
CA LEU A 45 18.05 -0.50 -7.02
C LEU A 45 18.56 0.50 -5.98
N ASP A 46 18.16 1.77 -6.13
CA ASP A 46 18.23 2.74 -5.03
C ASP A 46 16.97 2.60 -4.17
N ALA A 47 17.11 1.90 -3.05
CA ALA A 47 15.99 1.54 -2.18
C ALA A 47 15.34 2.77 -1.53
N ASP A 48 16.16 3.74 -1.11
CA ASP A 48 15.67 4.93 -0.40
C ASP A 48 14.97 5.88 -1.37
N ARG A 49 15.48 6.03 -2.59
CA ARG A 49 14.81 6.81 -3.63
C ARG A 49 13.48 6.18 -4.04
N LEU A 50 13.39 4.85 -4.15
CA LEU A 50 12.11 4.18 -4.45
C LEU A 50 11.11 4.37 -3.30
N ALA A 51 11.57 4.27 -2.05
CA ALA A 51 10.75 4.52 -0.87
C ALA A 51 10.20 5.96 -0.86
N ALA A 52 11.05 6.95 -1.18
CA ALA A 52 10.67 8.35 -1.28
C ALA A 52 9.62 8.59 -2.38
N ALA A 53 9.76 7.95 -3.55
CA ALA A 53 8.78 8.05 -4.63
C ALA A 53 7.39 7.53 -4.23
N PHE A 54 7.32 6.39 -3.52
CA PHE A 54 6.04 5.92 -2.96
C PHE A 54 5.48 6.88 -1.91
N ALA A 55 6.33 7.43 -1.03
CA ALA A 55 5.89 8.40 -0.03
C ALA A 55 5.31 9.68 -0.67
N ALA A 56 5.94 10.17 -1.75
CA ALA A 56 5.43 11.31 -2.52
C ALA A 56 4.04 11.02 -3.11
N SER A 57 3.83 9.82 -3.66
CA SER A 57 2.51 9.40 -4.12
C SER A 57 1.47 9.35 -3.01
N VAL A 58 1.81 8.84 -1.81
CA VAL A 58 0.90 8.82 -0.65
C VAL A 58 0.49 10.24 -0.25
N ALA A 59 1.43 11.19 -0.26
CA ALA A 59 1.13 12.60 0.02
C ALA A 59 0.24 13.25 -1.04
N ARG A 60 0.36 12.84 -2.31
CA ARG A 60 -0.35 13.42 -3.46
C ARG A 60 -1.79 12.93 -3.62
N HIS A 61 -2.10 11.72 -3.18
CA HIS A 61 -3.38 11.07 -3.46
C HIS A 61 -4.16 10.73 -2.19
N ASP A 62 -5.31 11.40 -2.02
CA ASP A 62 -6.20 11.23 -0.86
C ASP A 62 -6.55 9.79 -0.54
N ILE A 63 -6.88 9.00 -1.56
CA ILE A 63 -7.23 7.60 -1.38
C ILE A 63 -6.10 6.79 -0.72
N LEU A 64 -4.84 7.15 -0.91
CA LEU A 64 -3.70 6.43 -0.33
C LEU A 64 -3.50 6.77 1.16
N ARG A 65 -4.04 7.90 1.62
CA ARG A 65 -4.04 8.31 3.04
C ARG A 65 -5.41 8.08 3.69
N THR A 66 -6.26 7.24 3.09
CA THR A 66 -7.61 6.93 3.57
C THR A 66 -7.65 5.65 4.40
N SER A 67 -8.28 5.73 5.56
CA SER A 67 -8.70 4.57 6.36
C SER A 67 -10.20 4.28 6.17
N VAL A 68 -10.63 3.10 6.61
CA VAL A 68 -12.05 2.69 6.63
C VAL A 68 -12.48 2.47 8.07
N MET A 69 -13.66 2.98 8.43
CA MET A 69 -14.34 2.71 9.68
C MET A 69 -15.44 1.68 9.43
N PRO A 70 -15.17 0.38 9.64
CA PRO A 70 -16.09 -0.69 9.24
C PRO A 70 -17.29 -0.86 10.17
N ASP A 71 -17.18 -0.43 11.43
CA ASP A 71 -18.17 -0.70 12.47
C ASP A 71 -19.28 0.35 12.57
N GLU A 72 -19.22 1.39 11.74
CA GLU A 72 -20.28 2.38 11.64
C GLU A 72 -21.52 1.79 10.96
N ALA A 73 -22.72 2.27 11.34
CA ALA A 73 -23.98 1.81 10.76
C ALA A 73 -24.00 1.94 9.22
N ALA A 74 -23.31 2.95 8.70
CA ALA A 74 -22.87 3.02 7.31
C ALA A 74 -21.34 3.19 7.30
N PRO A 75 -20.56 2.22 6.77
CA PRO A 75 -19.10 2.31 6.76
C PRO A 75 -18.61 3.60 6.09
N LEU A 76 -17.64 4.25 6.74
CA LEU A 76 -17.09 5.53 6.32
C LEU A 76 -15.63 5.40 5.91
N GLN A 77 -15.23 6.23 4.96
CA GLN A 77 -13.84 6.53 4.61
C GLN A 77 -13.41 7.76 5.38
N CYS A 78 -12.21 7.74 5.94
CA CYS A 78 -11.60 8.90 6.60
C CYS A 78 -10.30 9.23 5.88
N VAL A 79 -10.21 10.41 5.28
CA VAL A 79 -9.02 10.91 4.62
C VAL A 79 -8.14 11.61 5.65
N HIS A 80 -6.93 11.09 5.89
CA HIS A 80 -6.01 11.63 6.90
C HIS A 80 -5.07 12.63 6.27
N ARG A 81 -4.84 13.78 6.92
CA ARG A 81 -3.90 14.82 6.47
C ARG A 81 -2.54 14.27 6.02
N HIS A 82 -2.03 13.31 6.79
CA HIS A 82 -0.78 12.64 6.50
C HIS A 82 -0.90 11.15 6.78
N ALA A 83 -0.27 10.34 5.94
CA ALA A 83 -0.05 8.93 6.18
C ALA A 83 1.41 8.61 5.79
N ARG A 84 2.09 7.81 6.61
CA ARG A 84 3.47 7.41 6.34
C ARG A 84 3.45 6.09 5.57
N MET A 85 4.09 6.06 4.41
CA MET A 85 4.29 4.81 3.66
C MET A 85 5.13 3.80 4.48
N PRO A 86 4.60 2.62 4.82
CA PRO A 86 5.37 1.56 5.45
C PRO A 86 6.33 0.94 4.42
N VAL A 87 7.63 1.00 4.73
CA VAL A 87 8.69 0.40 3.90
C VAL A 87 9.55 -0.49 4.78
N GLU A 88 9.72 -1.74 4.35
CA GLU A 88 10.58 -2.73 4.99
C GLU A 88 11.71 -3.10 4.04
N GLN A 89 12.95 -3.10 4.51
CA GLN A 89 14.10 -3.61 3.75
C GLN A 89 14.59 -4.91 4.38
N LEU A 90 14.65 -5.97 3.58
CA LEU A 90 15.11 -7.29 4.00
C LEU A 90 16.41 -7.66 3.28
N ASP A 91 17.35 -8.26 4.00
CA ASP A 91 18.56 -8.82 3.43
C ASP A 91 18.48 -10.35 3.39
N TRP A 92 18.36 -10.91 2.19
CA TRP A 92 18.27 -12.35 1.94
C TRP A 92 19.51 -12.91 1.27
N ARG A 93 20.61 -12.14 1.19
CA ARG A 93 21.87 -12.61 0.59
C ARG A 93 22.41 -13.89 1.25
N THR A 94 22.07 -14.11 2.52
CA THR A 94 22.47 -15.31 3.30
C THR A 94 21.30 -16.18 3.75
N ARG A 95 20.07 -15.91 3.29
CA ARG A 95 18.85 -16.56 3.81
C ARG A 95 18.34 -17.65 2.86
N GLY A 96 17.95 -18.80 3.42
CA GLY A 96 17.32 -19.91 2.69
C GLY A 96 15.77 -19.85 2.61
N ALA A 97 15.17 -18.67 2.77
CA ALA A 97 13.71 -18.54 2.71
C ALA A 97 13.22 -18.48 1.26
N THR A 98 12.09 -19.12 0.96
CA THR A 98 11.46 -19.00 -0.35
C THR A 98 10.63 -17.72 -0.42
N LEU A 99 10.67 -17.05 -1.56
CA LEU A 99 9.84 -15.85 -1.79
C LEU A 99 8.36 -16.18 -1.64
N ASP A 100 7.91 -17.35 -2.12
CA ASP A 100 6.50 -17.75 -2.07
C ASP A 100 5.97 -17.90 -0.64
N ALA A 101 6.74 -18.51 0.27
CA ALA A 101 6.34 -18.64 1.66
C ALA A 101 6.23 -17.26 2.33
N TRP A 102 7.17 -16.36 2.02
CA TRP A 102 7.11 -14.99 2.52
C TRP A 102 5.92 -14.22 1.94
N LEU A 103 5.66 -14.33 0.64
CA LEU A 103 4.52 -13.68 -0.02
C LEU A 103 3.20 -14.13 0.59
N ALA A 104 3.04 -15.44 0.86
CA ALA A 104 1.86 -15.99 1.51
C ALA A 104 1.69 -15.45 2.94
N ALA A 105 2.77 -15.43 3.73
CA ALA A 105 2.75 -14.89 5.09
C ALA A 105 2.44 -13.39 5.11
N ASP A 106 3.06 -12.61 4.23
CA ASP A 106 2.79 -11.18 4.07
C ASP A 106 1.31 -10.95 3.69
N ARG A 107 0.79 -11.70 2.72
CA ARG A 107 -0.61 -11.56 2.31
C ARG A 107 -1.59 -11.89 3.45
N ALA A 108 -1.30 -12.94 4.22
CA ALA A 108 -2.09 -13.36 5.37
C ALA A 108 -2.07 -12.35 6.52
N ARG A 109 -1.00 -11.55 6.64
CA ARG A 109 -0.92 -10.45 7.63
C ARG A 109 -2.04 -9.41 7.46
N GLY A 110 -2.58 -9.24 6.24
CA GLY A 110 -3.68 -8.32 5.99
C GLY A 110 -3.33 -6.86 6.27
N PHE A 111 -4.35 -6.08 6.64
CA PHE A 111 -4.25 -4.67 7.04
C PHE A 111 -5.25 -4.38 8.16
N ASP A 112 -4.90 -3.47 9.07
CA ASP A 112 -5.89 -2.83 9.91
C ASP A 112 -6.58 -1.74 9.09
N TRP A 113 -7.90 -1.87 8.92
CA TRP A 113 -8.73 -0.92 8.17
C TRP A 113 -8.64 0.51 8.68
N ARG A 114 -8.36 0.69 9.98
CA ARG A 114 -8.32 1.99 10.64
C ARG A 114 -6.95 2.67 10.55
N GLU A 115 -5.93 1.98 10.06
CA GLU A 115 -4.56 2.48 9.95
C GLU A 115 -4.15 2.69 8.49
N PRO A 116 -4.18 3.93 7.98
CA PRO A 116 -3.69 4.22 6.64
C PRO A 116 -2.14 4.28 6.64
N PRO A 117 -1.50 3.99 5.50
CA PRO A 117 -2.11 3.56 4.25
C PRO A 117 -2.43 2.05 4.27
N LEU A 118 -3.48 1.62 3.56
CA LEU A 118 -3.79 0.18 3.36
C LEU A 118 -2.89 -0.45 2.28
N MET A 119 -1.60 -0.13 2.32
CA MET A 119 -0.55 -0.66 1.46
C MET A 119 0.83 -0.57 2.14
N ARG A 120 1.80 -1.34 1.65
CA ARG A 120 3.17 -1.37 2.15
C ARG A 120 4.14 -1.84 1.06
N LEU A 121 5.40 -1.45 1.19
CA LEU A 121 6.48 -1.81 0.28
C LEU A 121 7.52 -2.64 1.02
N THR A 122 7.91 -3.77 0.46
CA THR A 122 9.06 -4.55 0.95
C THR A 122 10.11 -4.65 -0.14
N LEU A 123 11.33 -4.26 0.18
CA LEU A 123 12.50 -4.30 -0.69
C LEU A 123 13.45 -5.38 -0.18
N ILE A 124 13.59 -6.46 -0.94
CA ILE A 124 14.36 -7.63 -0.54
C ILE A 124 15.63 -7.68 -1.37
N ARG A 125 16.78 -7.48 -0.73
CA ARG A 125 18.09 -7.61 -1.35
C ARG A 125 18.46 -9.09 -1.41
N VAL A 126 18.59 -9.65 -2.62
CA VAL A 126 18.85 -11.08 -2.86
C VAL A 126 20.32 -11.34 -3.16
N THR A 127 20.97 -10.44 -3.86
CA THR A 127 22.44 -10.40 -4.04
C THR A 127 22.91 -8.96 -3.85
N ASP A 128 24.20 -8.68 -4.05
CA ASP A 128 24.69 -7.30 -3.94
C ASP A 128 23.98 -6.34 -4.91
N ASP A 129 23.60 -6.81 -6.11
CA ASP A 129 22.94 -5.97 -7.12
C ASP A 129 21.50 -6.37 -7.42
N ALA A 130 21.01 -7.54 -6.98
CA ALA A 130 19.67 -8.02 -7.31
C ALA A 130 18.67 -7.80 -6.18
N TRP A 131 17.51 -7.25 -6.53
CA TRP A 131 16.42 -6.93 -5.61
C TRP A 131 15.10 -7.57 -6.05
N ARG A 132 14.28 -7.95 -5.07
CA ARG A 132 12.84 -8.15 -5.23
C ARG A 132 12.12 -6.98 -4.61
N ILE A 133 11.17 -6.43 -5.36
CA ILE A 133 10.30 -5.35 -4.91
C ILE A 133 8.92 -5.98 -4.76
N VAL A 134 8.38 -5.97 -3.55
CA VAL A 134 7.01 -6.42 -3.29
C VAL A 134 6.19 -5.25 -2.83
N TRP A 135 5.17 -4.89 -3.62
CA TRP A 135 4.18 -3.90 -3.23
C TRP A 135 2.88 -4.61 -2.91
N THR A 136 2.50 -4.58 -1.63
CA THR A 136 1.27 -5.19 -1.13
C THR A 136 0.26 -4.10 -0.85
N ARG A 137 -0.98 -4.26 -1.34
CA ARG A 137 -2.06 -3.29 -1.12
C ARG A 137 -3.41 -3.96 -0.94
N HIS A 138 -4.32 -3.27 -0.27
CA HIS A 138 -5.72 -3.63 -0.28
C HIS A 138 -6.41 -3.13 -1.56
N HIS A 139 -7.22 -3.97 -2.20
CA HIS A 139 -7.89 -3.65 -3.47
C HIS A 139 -8.89 -2.50 -3.35
N VAL A 140 -9.40 -2.26 -2.13
CA VAL A 140 -10.30 -1.14 -1.80
C VAL A 140 -9.74 0.24 -2.19
N LEU A 141 -8.42 0.37 -2.28
CA LEU A 141 -7.75 1.63 -2.61
C LEU A 141 -7.75 1.90 -4.11
N LEU A 142 -7.53 0.87 -4.94
CA LEU A 142 -7.15 1.05 -6.34
C LEU A 142 -7.70 -0.09 -7.20
N ASP A 143 -8.28 0.30 -8.34
CA ASP A 143 -8.56 -0.59 -9.47
C ASP A 143 -7.33 -0.77 -10.38
N GLY A 144 -7.47 -1.55 -11.46
CA GLY A 144 -6.38 -1.83 -12.39
C GLY A 144 -5.83 -0.57 -13.09
N TRP A 145 -6.72 0.36 -13.48
CA TRP A 145 -6.33 1.58 -14.18
C TRP A 145 -5.55 2.52 -13.26
N SER A 146 -6.11 2.80 -12.08
CA SER A 146 -5.51 3.66 -11.06
C SER A 146 -4.20 3.08 -10.55
N THR A 147 -4.08 1.75 -10.48
CA THR A 147 -2.83 1.06 -10.19
C THR A 147 -1.75 1.37 -11.23
N ALA A 148 -2.06 1.26 -12.51
CA ALA A 148 -1.10 1.51 -13.58
C ALA A 148 -0.63 2.99 -13.57
N ARG A 149 -1.56 3.92 -13.36
CA ARG A 149 -1.25 5.35 -13.25
C ARG A 149 -0.37 5.66 -12.03
N LEU A 150 -0.70 5.10 -10.87
CA LEU A 150 0.12 5.28 -9.65
C LEU A 150 1.55 4.77 -9.86
N LEU A 151 1.72 3.59 -10.46
CA LEU A 151 3.05 3.05 -10.74
C LEU A 151 3.83 3.92 -11.73
N ALA A 152 3.15 4.50 -12.73
CA ALA A 152 3.79 5.44 -13.65
C ALA A 152 4.30 6.70 -12.92
N ASP A 153 3.53 7.22 -11.97
CA ASP A 153 3.93 8.36 -11.15
C ASP A 153 5.10 8.02 -10.22
N VAL A 154 5.04 6.87 -9.51
CA VAL A 154 6.16 6.39 -8.67
C VAL A 154 7.44 6.20 -9.50
N LEU A 155 7.34 5.60 -10.69
CA LEU A 155 8.51 5.39 -11.55
C LEU A 155 9.08 6.70 -12.11
N ARG A 156 8.22 7.71 -12.33
CA ARG A 156 8.66 9.06 -12.70
C ARG A 156 9.43 9.69 -11.55
N ASP A 157 8.82 9.75 -10.37
CA ASP A 157 9.41 10.35 -9.16
C ASP A 157 10.71 9.62 -8.75
N TYR A 158 10.80 8.31 -9.02
CA TYR A 158 12.03 7.55 -8.82
C TYR A 158 13.15 7.92 -9.80
N ARG A 159 12.82 8.20 -11.06
CA ARG A 159 13.81 8.56 -12.09
C ARG A 159 14.27 10.00 -11.99
N ASP A 160 13.37 10.89 -11.61
CA ASP A 160 13.59 12.32 -11.53
C ASP A 160 12.92 12.90 -10.26
N PRO A 161 13.58 12.80 -9.10
CA PRO A 161 13.00 13.19 -7.81
C PRO A 161 12.78 14.70 -7.66
N ASP A 162 13.44 15.51 -8.50
CA ASP A 162 13.35 16.98 -8.47
C ASP A 162 12.30 17.52 -9.46
N ALA A 163 11.70 16.67 -10.29
CA ALA A 163 10.63 17.06 -11.19
C ALA A 163 9.37 17.40 -10.38
N VAL A 164 9.00 18.68 -10.36
CA VAL A 164 7.72 19.14 -9.82
C VAL A 164 6.60 18.56 -10.71
N SER A 165 5.89 17.57 -10.19
CA SER A 165 4.68 17.06 -10.84
C SER A 165 3.57 18.12 -10.76
N PRO A 166 2.91 18.46 -11.89
CA PRO A 166 1.74 19.34 -11.90
C PRO A 166 0.51 18.69 -11.25
#